data_AF-C4Z3P5-F1
#
_entry.id   AF-C4Z3P5-F1
#
_cell.length_a   1.000
_cell.length_b   1.000
_cell.length_c   1.000
_cell.angle_alpha   90.00
_cell.angle_beta   90.00
_cell.angle_gamma   90.00
#
_symmetry.space_group_name_H-M   'P 1'
#
loop_
_entity.id
_entity.type
_entity.pdbx_description
1 polymer ?
#
loop_
_entity_poly.entity_id
_entity_poly.type
_entity_poly.pdbx_seq_one_letter_code
_entity_poly.pdbx_strand_id
1 'polypeptide(L)'
;MRNNKEIIMGDYIVRATAAGGQVRAFAATTKGLVEEAKERHNMSPIATVALGRLLTGGAMMGTMMKNDADILTVQIKGNGPIGSMTVTANPKGEVKGFVGNPQVMLPLKDGKLDIADAVGIGVLSVIKDIGLKEPYVGDTILITSEIADDLTYYFANSEQVPSSVGLGVLMNKDNTVEQAGGFIIQLMPGATDEFIDKLEARIKEIKSVTAMLEEGMTPEQILEHILGDMELEILDTIPTKFYCNCSKDRVSKAVISVGKEEIQKMIDDGEPIEVNCHFCNSHYTFTVDELKEMYDCCTR
;
A
#
# COMPACT_ATOMS: atom_id res chain seq x y z
N MET A 1 21.00 -27.98 15.06
CA MET A 1 21.71 -27.00 14.20
C MET A 1 20.78 -26.67 13.04
N ARG A 2 20.35 -25.40 12.95
CA ARG A 2 19.51 -24.72 11.93
C ARG A 2 18.70 -23.67 12.72
N ASN A 3 18.70 -22.37 12.46
CA ASN A 3 19.48 -21.46 11.63
C ASN A 3 19.54 -20.18 12.47
N ASN A 4 20.69 -19.49 12.50
CA ASN A 4 20.73 -18.11 12.98
C ASN A 4 19.77 -17.29 12.09
N LYS A 5 18.59 -16.92 12.61
CA LYS A 5 17.76 -15.87 12.01
C LYS A 5 18.59 -14.59 12.11
N GLU A 6 19.15 -14.13 11.00
CA GLU A 6 19.50 -12.72 10.86
C GLU A 6 18.22 -11.94 11.17
N ILE A 7 18.23 -11.19 12.28
CA ILE A 7 17.18 -10.24 12.59
C ILE A 7 17.25 -9.19 11.48
N ILE A 8 16.33 -9.28 10.51
CA ILE A 8 16.20 -8.24 9.49
C ILE A 8 15.82 -6.97 10.25
N MET A 9 16.77 -6.05 10.36
CA MET A 9 16.51 -4.73 10.92
C MET A 9 15.74 -3.92 9.88
N GLY A 10 14.47 -3.66 10.16
CA GLY A 10 13.59 -2.84 9.32
C GLY A 10 12.35 -3.59 8.86
N ASP A 11 11.62 -2.96 7.96
CA ASP A 11 10.38 -3.50 7.42
C ASP A 11 10.65 -4.57 6.36
N TYR A 12 9.86 -5.65 6.38
CA TYR A 12 10.00 -6.74 5.42
C TYR A 12 8.69 -7.50 5.24
N ILE A 13 8.63 -8.23 4.12
CA ILE A 13 7.53 -9.09 3.72
C ILE A 13 8.06 -10.52 3.67
N VAL A 14 7.35 -11.45 4.30
CA VAL A 14 7.58 -12.89 4.22
C VAL A 14 6.62 -13.47 3.18
N ARG A 15 7.13 -14.32 2.28
CA ARG A 15 6.30 -15.15 1.41
C ARG A 15 6.37 -16.59 1.86
N ALA A 16 5.24 -17.27 1.83
CA ALA A 16 5.12 -18.63 2.29
C ALA A 16 4.09 -19.42 1.46
N THR A 17 4.17 -20.74 1.59
CA THR A 17 3.14 -21.67 1.15
C THR A 17 2.77 -22.63 2.28
N ALA A 18 1.63 -23.28 2.19
CA ALA A 18 1.19 -24.28 3.16
C ALA A 18 0.38 -25.38 2.46
N ALA A 19 0.18 -26.49 3.16
CA ALA A 19 -0.61 -27.66 2.76
C ALA A 19 -0.22 -28.19 1.37
N GLY A 20 1.08 -28.39 1.15
CA GLY A 20 1.62 -28.91 -0.11
C GLY A 20 1.36 -28.02 -1.33
N GLY A 21 1.22 -26.70 -1.13
CA GLY A 21 1.00 -25.74 -2.23
C GLY A 21 -0.46 -25.31 -2.42
N GLN A 22 -1.39 -25.76 -1.56
CA GLN A 22 -2.80 -25.36 -1.61
C GLN A 22 -3.03 -23.92 -1.12
N VAL A 23 -2.07 -23.33 -0.42
CA VAL A 23 -2.12 -21.94 0.02
C VAL A 23 -0.88 -21.18 -0.40
N ARG A 24 -1.10 -19.93 -0.81
CA ARG A 24 -0.08 -18.89 -0.88
C ARG A 24 -0.33 -17.89 0.22
N ALA A 25 0.70 -17.59 1.02
CA ALA A 25 0.59 -16.70 2.16
C ALA A 25 1.67 -15.64 2.15
N PHE A 26 1.31 -14.47 2.67
CA PHE A 26 2.18 -13.31 2.84
C PHE A 26 1.94 -12.73 4.21
N ALA A 27 3.00 -12.26 4.85
CA ALA A 27 2.87 -11.41 6.03
C ALA A 27 3.92 -10.32 5.99
N ALA A 28 3.64 -9.17 6.57
CA ALA A 28 4.52 -8.02 6.53
C ALA A 28 4.54 -7.26 7.85
N THR A 29 5.70 -6.69 8.15
CA THR A 29 5.85 -5.60 9.12
C THR A 29 6.27 -4.36 8.35
N THR A 30 5.55 -3.26 8.57
CA THR A 30 5.57 -2.06 7.71
C THR A 30 5.60 -0.77 8.53
N LYS A 31 6.09 -0.83 9.77
CA LYS A 31 6.13 0.32 10.69
C LYS A 31 6.86 1.50 10.07
N GLY A 32 8.09 1.29 9.58
CA GLY A 32 8.92 2.34 9.00
C GLY A 32 8.33 2.94 7.72
N LEU A 33 7.75 2.11 6.86
CA LEU A 33 7.04 2.48 5.64
C LEU A 33 5.86 3.41 5.95
N VAL A 34 5.06 3.07 6.96
CA VAL A 34 3.89 3.88 7.34
C VAL A 34 4.31 5.15 8.07
N GLU A 35 5.30 5.09 8.97
CA GLU A 35 5.82 6.30 9.66
C GLU A 35 6.40 7.30 8.66
N GLU A 36 7.24 6.85 7.72
CA GLU A 36 7.83 7.71 6.70
C GLU A 36 6.76 8.38 5.82
N ALA A 37 5.71 7.64 5.43
CA ALA A 37 4.59 8.24 4.71
C ALA A 37 3.86 9.29 5.57
N LYS A 38 3.65 8.99 6.86
CA LYS A 38 2.99 9.91 7.80
C LYS A 38 3.80 11.18 7.99
N GLU A 39 5.11 11.09 8.14
CA GLU A 39 5.99 12.26 8.30
C GLU A 39 5.98 13.13 7.04
N ARG A 40 6.16 12.53 5.86
CA ARG A 40 6.17 13.25 4.57
C ARG A 40 4.90 14.03 4.31
N HIS A 41 3.76 13.45 4.65
CA HIS A 41 2.43 14.03 4.38
C HIS A 41 1.81 14.71 5.61
N ASN A 42 2.53 14.77 6.73
CA ASN A 42 2.06 15.29 8.02
C ASN A 42 0.71 14.69 8.45
N MET A 43 0.52 13.37 8.27
CA MET A 43 -0.81 12.77 8.37
C MET A 43 -1.41 12.79 9.78
N SER A 44 -2.74 12.95 9.84
CA SER A 44 -3.53 12.68 11.04
C SER A 44 -3.53 11.20 11.40
N PRO A 45 -3.95 10.80 12.63
CA PRO A 45 -4.08 9.39 12.98
C PRO A 45 -5.01 8.60 12.05
N ILE A 46 -6.12 9.19 11.61
CA ILE A 46 -7.07 8.54 10.70
C ILE A 46 -6.44 8.32 9.33
N ALA A 47 -5.81 9.35 8.77
CA ALA A 47 -5.11 9.25 7.49
C ALA A 47 -3.97 8.22 7.56
N THR A 48 -3.24 8.19 8.68
CA THR A 48 -2.12 7.25 8.89
C THR A 48 -2.59 5.81 8.95
N VAL A 49 -3.68 5.53 9.68
CA VAL A 49 -4.22 4.16 9.76
C VAL A 49 -4.80 3.73 8.41
N ALA A 50 -5.58 4.59 7.74
CA ALA A 50 -6.17 4.30 6.44
C ALA A 50 -5.10 4.05 5.38
N LEU A 51 -4.20 5.02 5.16
CA LEU A 51 -3.12 4.86 4.18
C LEU A 51 -2.17 3.74 4.58
N GLY A 52 -1.88 3.57 5.87
CA GLY A 52 -0.97 2.55 6.37
C GLY A 52 -1.46 1.12 6.09
N ARG A 53 -2.77 0.87 6.23
CA ARG A 53 -3.38 -0.39 5.79
C ARG A 53 -3.21 -0.58 4.28
N LEU A 54 -3.50 0.45 3.49
CA LEU A 54 -3.40 0.37 2.03
C LEU A 54 -1.94 0.19 1.55
N LEU A 55 -0.97 0.86 2.18
CA LEU A 55 0.46 0.71 1.94
C LEU A 55 0.91 -0.71 2.22
N THR A 56 0.45 -1.29 3.34
CA THR A 56 0.80 -2.65 3.75
C THR A 56 0.22 -3.69 2.82
N GLY A 57 -1.07 -3.57 2.45
CA GLY A 57 -1.70 -4.42 1.46
C GLY A 57 -1.03 -4.30 0.09
N GLY A 58 -0.82 -3.07 -0.38
CA GLY A 58 -0.13 -2.78 -1.64
C GLY A 58 1.30 -3.30 -1.67
N ALA A 59 2.04 -3.25 -0.56
CA ALA A 59 3.39 -3.81 -0.45
C ALA A 59 3.38 -5.32 -0.71
N MET A 60 2.53 -6.07 0.00
CA MET A 60 2.41 -7.52 -0.18
C MET A 60 1.95 -7.85 -1.61
N MET A 61 0.95 -7.15 -2.13
CA MET A 61 0.47 -7.32 -3.51
C MET A 61 1.54 -7.00 -4.56
N GLY A 62 2.39 -6.00 -4.33
CA GLY A 62 3.49 -5.64 -5.23
C GLY A 62 4.47 -6.80 -5.41
N THR A 63 4.77 -7.55 -4.34
CA THR A 63 5.63 -8.75 -4.39
C THR A 63 5.00 -9.95 -5.11
N MET A 64 3.72 -9.85 -5.49
CA MET A 64 3.04 -10.86 -6.32
C MET A 64 3.32 -10.67 -7.81
N MET A 65 3.79 -9.48 -8.22
CA MET A 65 4.15 -9.17 -9.59
C MET A 65 5.37 -9.97 -10.05
N LYS A 66 5.48 -10.21 -11.36
CA LYS A 66 6.43 -11.21 -11.90
C LYS A 66 7.73 -10.59 -12.39
N ASN A 67 7.67 -9.40 -13.00
CA ASN A 67 8.84 -8.76 -13.58
C ASN A 67 9.26 -7.55 -12.77
N ASP A 68 10.56 -7.28 -12.71
CA ASP A 68 11.15 -6.13 -12.00
C ASP A 68 10.60 -4.77 -12.41
N ALA A 69 10.10 -4.64 -13.64
CA ALA A 69 9.54 -3.41 -14.18
C ALA A 69 8.02 -3.27 -13.95
N ASP A 70 7.37 -4.33 -13.46
CA ASP A 70 5.93 -4.31 -13.21
C ASP A 70 5.61 -3.32 -12.08
N ILE A 71 4.50 -2.58 -12.24
CA ILE A 71 4.01 -1.65 -11.23
C ILE A 71 2.57 -2.00 -10.90
N LEU A 72 2.32 -2.23 -9.63
CA LEU A 72 0.97 -2.31 -9.08
C LEU A 72 0.55 -0.92 -8.59
N THR A 73 -0.66 -0.51 -8.92
CA THR A 73 -1.33 0.64 -8.31
C THR A 73 -2.65 0.20 -7.70
N VAL A 74 -2.84 0.45 -6.40
CA VAL A 74 -4.12 0.27 -5.71
C VAL A 74 -4.68 1.66 -5.42
N GLN A 75 -5.89 1.93 -5.89
CA GLN A 75 -6.55 3.21 -5.73
C GLN A 75 -7.92 3.01 -5.08
N ILE A 76 -8.19 3.79 -4.03
CA ILE A 76 -9.50 3.87 -3.41
C ILE A 76 -10.05 5.27 -3.68
N LYS A 77 -11.25 5.35 -4.25
CA LYS A 77 -11.97 6.60 -4.48
C LYS A 77 -13.28 6.54 -3.72
N GLY A 78 -13.25 7.02 -2.49
CA GLY A 78 -14.41 7.19 -1.63
C GLY A 78 -14.99 8.60 -1.67
N ASN A 79 -16.22 8.74 -1.17
CA ASN A 79 -16.88 10.02 -0.98
C ASN A 79 -16.72 10.59 0.44
N GLY A 80 -15.95 9.93 1.30
CA GLY A 80 -15.64 10.39 2.64
C GLY A 80 -14.59 11.52 2.68
N PRO A 81 -14.40 12.14 3.84
CA PRO A 81 -13.53 13.32 3.99
C PRO A 81 -12.04 13.06 3.79
N ILE A 82 -11.58 11.80 3.73
CA ILE A 82 -10.18 11.47 3.37
C ILE A 82 -9.89 11.68 1.87
N GLY A 83 -10.94 11.71 1.04
CA GLY A 83 -10.84 11.80 -0.42
C GLY A 83 -10.35 10.50 -1.05
N SER A 84 -9.54 10.61 -2.10
CA SER A 84 -8.92 9.46 -2.76
C SER A 84 -7.66 9.01 -2.02
N MET A 85 -7.35 7.72 -2.10
CA MET A 85 -6.08 7.15 -1.66
C MET A 85 -5.45 6.42 -2.82
N THR A 86 -4.14 6.53 -3.00
CA THR A 86 -3.42 5.85 -4.07
C THR A 86 -2.10 5.34 -3.54
N VAL A 87 -1.86 4.04 -3.72
CA VAL A 87 -0.62 3.36 -3.38
C VAL A 87 -0.07 2.69 -4.63
N THR A 88 1.22 2.85 -4.88
CA THR A 88 1.94 2.11 -5.91
C THR A 88 3.04 1.28 -5.29
N ALA A 89 3.20 0.04 -5.73
CA ALA A 89 4.23 -0.88 -5.27
C ALA A 89 4.86 -1.62 -6.45
N ASN A 90 6.15 -1.94 -6.34
CA ASN A 90 6.86 -2.78 -7.30
C ASN A 90 7.25 -4.13 -6.65
N PRO A 91 7.68 -5.14 -7.42
CA PRO A 91 8.07 -6.43 -6.87
C PRO A 91 9.31 -6.41 -5.96
N LYS A 92 10.04 -5.29 -5.85
CA LYS A 92 11.20 -5.11 -4.98
C LYS A 92 10.85 -4.64 -3.57
N GLY A 93 9.56 -4.52 -3.25
CA GLY A 93 9.10 -3.99 -1.96
C GLY A 93 9.23 -2.47 -1.84
N GLU A 94 9.43 -1.75 -2.94
CA GLU A 94 9.44 -0.29 -2.93
C GLU A 94 8.01 0.22 -3.11
N VAL A 95 7.55 1.01 -2.14
CA VAL A 95 6.15 1.43 -2.05
C VAL A 95 6.07 2.94 -1.86
N LYS A 96 5.08 3.59 -2.47
CA LYS A 96 4.74 4.99 -2.20
C LYS A 96 3.23 5.15 -2.27
N GLY A 97 2.71 6.14 -1.56
CA GLY A 97 1.29 6.43 -1.62
C GLY A 97 0.94 7.72 -0.92
N PHE A 98 -0.25 8.22 -1.22
CA PHE A 98 -0.77 9.45 -0.66
C PHE A 98 -2.29 9.37 -0.49
N VAL A 99 -2.82 10.30 0.29
CA VAL A 99 -4.26 10.52 0.48
C VAL A 99 -4.64 11.92 0.01
N GLY A 100 -5.89 12.11 -0.40
CA GLY A 100 -6.42 13.39 -0.86
C GLY A 100 -6.48 14.43 0.25
N ASN A 101 -6.83 14.02 1.47
CA ASN A 101 -6.84 14.86 2.65
C ASN A 101 -6.04 14.22 3.80
N PRO A 102 -4.74 14.56 3.96
CA PRO A 102 -3.91 14.00 5.02
C PRO A 102 -4.27 14.49 6.42
N GLN A 103 -5.04 15.58 6.54
CA GLN A 103 -5.42 16.18 7.82
C GLN A 103 -6.83 15.78 8.27
N VAL A 104 -7.42 14.74 7.66
CA VAL A 104 -8.79 14.30 8.01
C VAL A 104 -8.90 13.95 9.49
N MET A 105 -9.91 14.51 10.16
CA MET A 105 -10.18 14.25 11.58
C MET A 105 -11.68 14.00 11.75
N LEU A 106 -12.02 12.93 12.44
CA LEU A 106 -13.37 12.56 12.81
C LEU A 106 -13.42 12.25 14.30
N PRO A 107 -14.59 12.42 14.96
CA PRO A 107 -14.80 11.92 16.31
C PRO A 107 -14.55 10.40 16.38
N LEU A 108 -14.12 9.93 17.55
CA LEU A 108 -14.02 8.49 17.78
C LEU A 108 -15.40 7.83 17.77
N LYS A 109 -15.49 6.65 17.17
CA LYS A 109 -16.67 5.79 17.17
C LYS A 109 -16.39 4.60 18.07
N ASP A 110 -17.16 4.47 19.15
CA ASP A 110 -16.95 3.46 20.19
C ASP A 110 -15.51 3.42 20.73
N GLY A 111 -14.90 4.62 20.85
CA GLY A 111 -13.51 4.78 21.33
C GLY A 111 -12.43 4.42 20.30
N LYS A 112 -12.79 4.13 19.04
CA LYS A 112 -11.87 3.78 17.95
C LYS A 112 -11.88 4.83 16.85
N LEU A 113 -10.81 4.84 16.05
CA LEU A 113 -10.72 5.65 14.84
C LEU A 113 -11.71 5.13 13.79
N ASP A 114 -12.51 6.04 13.23
CA ASP A 114 -13.55 5.69 12.26
C ASP A 114 -13.00 5.75 10.84
N ILE A 115 -12.39 4.65 10.39
CA ILE A 115 -11.75 4.56 9.08
C ILE A 115 -12.81 4.43 7.99
N ALA A 116 -13.83 3.59 8.20
CA ALA A 116 -14.94 3.43 7.27
C ALA A 116 -15.64 4.76 6.92
N ASP A 117 -16.00 5.59 7.92
CA ASP A 117 -16.67 6.87 7.62
C ASP A 117 -15.69 7.92 7.04
N ALA A 118 -14.38 7.82 7.34
CA ALA A 118 -13.37 8.68 6.73
C ALA A 118 -13.20 8.40 5.23
N VAL A 119 -13.23 7.13 4.84
CA VAL A 119 -13.16 6.68 3.44
C VAL A 119 -14.51 6.88 2.74
N GLY A 120 -15.61 6.55 3.41
CA GLY A 120 -16.96 6.60 2.86
C GLY A 120 -17.21 5.49 1.84
N ILE A 121 -18.28 5.64 1.06
CA ILE A 121 -18.66 4.70 0.00
C ILE A 121 -17.89 5.04 -1.26
N GLY A 122 -17.47 4.05 -2.02
CA GLY A 122 -16.65 4.27 -3.20
C GLY A 122 -16.30 3.02 -3.96
N VAL A 123 -15.20 3.13 -4.71
CA VAL A 123 -14.64 2.04 -5.50
C VAL A 123 -13.18 1.82 -5.14
N LEU A 124 -12.78 0.55 -5.19
CA LEU A 124 -11.40 0.10 -5.15
C LEU A 124 -10.99 -0.37 -6.54
N SER A 125 -9.91 0.18 -7.06
CA SER A 125 -9.32 -0.13 -8.35
C SER A 125 -7.91 -0.66 -8.16
N VAL A 126 -7.60 -1.81 -8.76
CA VAL A 126 -6.25 -2.37 -8.81
C VAL A 126 -5.78 -2.39 -10.26
N ILE A 127 -4.71 -1.66 -10.51
CA ILE A 127 -4.13 -1.45 -11.83
C ILE A 127 -2.76 -2.13 -11.84
N LYS A 128 -2.56 -3.03 -12.79
CA LYS A 128 -1.30 -3.76 -13.00
C LYS A 128 -0.71 -3.33 -14.33
N ASP A 129 0.34 -2.51 -14.27
CA ASP A 129 1.17 -2.19 -15.42
C ASP A 129 2.27 -3.25 -15.53
N ILE A 130 2.14 -4.11 -16.55
CA ILE A 130 3.00 -5.26 -16.80
C ILE A 130 3.71 -5.17 -18.15
N GLY A 131 3.88 -3.95 -18.68
CA GLY A 131 4.54 -3.70 -19.96
C GLY A 131 3.68 -4.04 -21.19
N LEU A 132 2.38 -4.21 -21.01
CA LEU A 132 1.41 -4.32 -22.10
C LEU A 132 1.05 -2.93 -22.65
N LYS A 133 0.37 -2.91 -23.81
CA LYS A 133 -0.10 -1.65 -24.41
C LYS A 133 -1.08 -0.90 -23.52
N GLU A 134 -1.94 -1.64 -22.81
CA GLU A 134 -2.87 -1.12 -21.81
C GLU A 134 -2.68 -1.90 -20.51
N PRO A 135 -2.75 -1.21 -19.35
CA PRO A 135 -2.64 -1.88 -18.07
C PRO A 135 -3.88 -2.74 -17.79
N TYR A 136 -3.71 -3.82 -17.02
CA TYR A 136 -4.85 -4.56 -16.50
C TYR A 136 -5.49 -3.76 -15.37
N VAL A 137 -6.81 -3.64 -15.37
CA VAL A 137 -7.58 -2.93 -14.34
C VAL A 137 -8.67 -3.85 -13.82
N GLY A 138 -8.71 -4.04 -12.50
CA GLY A 138 -9.80 -4.71 -11.81
C GLY A 138 -10.45 -3.76 -10.81
N ASP A 139 -11.77 -3.64 -10.87
CA ASP A 139 -12.54 -2.73 -10.03
C ASP A 139 -13.57 -3.48 -9.18
N THR A 140 -13.76 -3.03 -7.95
CA THR A 140 -14.85 -3.46 -7.07
C THR A 140 -15.43 -2.27 -6.30
N ILE A 141 -16.68 -2.38 -5.85
CA ILE A 141 -17.24 -1.46 -4.86
C ILE A 141 -16.57 -1.69 -3.49
N LEU A 142 -16.49 -0.65 -2.67
CA LEU A 142 -16.16 -0.80 -1.26
C LEU A 142 -17.32 -1.47 -0.52
N ILE A 143 -17.02 -2.47 0.29
CA ILE A 143 -17.99 -3.25 1.07
C ILE A 143 -18.06 -2.73 2.50
N THR A 144 -16.91 -2.51 3.13
CA THR A 144 -16.82 -2.03 4.52
C THR A 144 -16.07 -0.72 4.64
N SER A 145 -15.24 -0.39 3.64
CA SER A 145 -14.35 0.77 3.67
C SER A 145 -13.26 0.71 4.76
N GLU A 146 -13.05 -0.48 5.36
CA GLU A 146 -11.95 -0.76 6.30
C GLU A 146 -10.67 -1.23 5.60
N ILE A 147 -10.66 -1.28 4.25
CA ILE A 147 -9.54 -1.60 3.35
C ILE A 147 -9.19 -3.09 3.32
N ALA A 148 -9.07 -3.75 4.47
CA ALA A 148 -8.74 -5.17 4.53
C ALA A 148 -9.85 -6.06 3.93
N ASP A 149 -11.11 -5.83 4.33
CA ASP A 149 -12.24 -6.57 3.77
C ASP A 149 -12.49 -6.20 2.30
N ASP A 150 -12.23 -4.95 1.92
CA ASP A 150 -12.39 -4.50 0.54
C ASP A 150 -11.37 -5.16 -0.39
N LEU A 151 -10.13 -5.34 0.07
CA LEU A 151 -9.11 -6.11 -0.65
C LEU A 151 -9.44 -7.62 -0.68
N THR A 152 -9.98 -8.15 0.42
CA THR A 152 -10.49 -9.53 0.48
C THR A 152 -11.56 -9.76 -0.59
N TYR A 153 -12.52 -8.84 -0.68
CA TYR A 153 -13.58 -8.87 -1.69
C TYR A 153 -13.04 -8.68 -3.10
N TYR A 154 -12.07 -7.79 -3.30
CA TYR A 154 -11.39 -7.59 -4.58
C TYR A 154 -10.77 -8.89 -5.10
N PHE A 155 -10.01 -9.60 -4.27
CA PHE A 155 -9.39 -10.86 -4.70
C PHE A 155 -10.44 -11.91 -5.07
N ALA A 156 -11.49 -12.04 -4.26
CA ALA A 156 -12.54 -13.02 -4.51
C ALA A 156 -13.32 -12.72 -5.80
N ASN A 157 -13.64 -11.45 -6.07
CA ASN A 157 -14.57 -11.08 -7.14
C ASN A 157 -13.88 -10.65 -8.44
N SER A 158 -12.74 -9.98 -8.35
CA SER A 158 -12.00 -9.49 -9.51
C SER A 158 -10.95 -10.49 -9.97
N GLU A 159 -10.21 -11.08 -9.03
CA GLU A 159 -9.17 -12.08 -9.36
C GLU A 159 -9.67 -13.52 -9.33
N GLN A 160 -10.87 -13.80 -8.79
CA GLN A 160 -11.41 -15.14 -8.58
C GLN A 160 -10.48 -16.02 -7.72
N VAL A 161 -9.82 -15.39 -6.75
CA VAL A 161 -8.93 -16.05 -5.78
C VAL A 161 -9.52 -15.87 -4.39
N PRO A 162 -10.14 -16.91 -3.79
CA PRO A 162 -10.59 -16.87 -2.41
C PRO A 162 -9.42 -16.48 -1.50
N SER A 163 -9.59 -15.39 -0.78
CA SER A 163 -8.51 -14.77 0.00
C SER A 163 -9.00 -14.32 1.36
N SER A 164 -8.06 -14.15 2.29
CA SER A 164 -8.27 -13.48 3.57
C SER A 164 -7.16 -12.47 3.76
N VAL A 165 -7.53 -11.21 3.98
CA VAL A 165 -6.60 -10.10 4.16
C VAL A 165 -6.80 -9.53 5.55
N GLY A 166 -5.72 -9.46 6.32
CA GLY A 166 -5.71 -8.80 7.63
C GLY A 166 -4.70 -7.67 7.62
N LEU A 167 -5.12 -6.46 7.97
CA LEU A 167 -4.24 -5.27 7.99
C LEU A 167 -4.44 -4.50 9.30
N GLY A 168 -3.34 -4.06 9.91
CA GLY A 168 -3.35 -3.37 11.18
C GLY A 168 -2.33 -2.25 11.24
N VAL A 169 -2.72 -1.15 11.88
CA VAL A 169 -1.85 -0.02 12.23
C VAL A 169 -2.21 0.39 13.66
N LEU A 170 -1.21 0.42 14.54
CA LEU A 170 -1.29 0.90 15.90
C LEU A 170 -0.58 2.25 15.99
N MET A 171 -1.23 3.20 16.67
CA MET A 171 -0.75 4.56 16.82
C MET A 171 -0.45 4.85 18.30
N ASN A 172 0.67 5.48 18.56
CA ASN A 172 0.97 6.09 19.84
C ASN A 172 0.14 7.37 20.05
N LYS A 173 0.06 7.82 21.30
CA LYS A 173 -0.65 9.06 21.68
C LYS A 173 -0.02 10.34 21.13
N ASP A 174 1.26 10.29 20.76
CA ASP A 174 2.01 11.40 20.17
C ASP A 174 1.92 11.46 18.63
N ASN A 175 0.97 10.71 18.03
CA ASN A 175 0.79 10.59 16.59
C ASN A 175 2.01 10.00 15.87
N THR A 176 2.68 9.02 16.48
CA THR A 176 3.67 8.16 15.82
C THR A 176 3.13 6.75 15.65
N VAL A 177 3.58 6.03 14.63
CA VAL A 177 3.22 4.63 14.37
C VAL A 177 3.94 3.74 15.37
N GLU A 178 3.17 3.04 16.18
CA GLU A 178 3.69 2.06 17.12
C GLU A 178 4.08 0.77 16.40
N GLN A 179 3.14 0.23 15.63
CA GLN A 179 3.29 -0.96 14.79
C GLN A 179 2.41 -0.84 13.54
N ALA A 180 2.87 -1.41 12.43
CA ALA A 180 2.05 -1.59 11.25
C ALA A 180 2.42 -2.92 10.58
N GLY A 181 1.43 -3.59 10.02
CA GLY A 181 1.64 -4.89 9.39
C GLY A 181 0.34 -5.59 9.04
N GLY A 182 0.48 -6.83 8.57
CA GLY A 182 -0.66 -7.61 8.13
C GLY A 182 -0.28 -8.90 7.43
N PHE A 183 -1.30 -9.57 6.88
CA PHE A 183 -1.16 -10.78 6.11
C PHE A 183 -2.13 -10.82 4.93
N ILE A 184 -1.78 -11.61 3.91
CA ILE A 184 -2.68 -12.03 2.83
C ILE A 184 -2.55 -13.54 2.70
N ILE A 185 -3.66 -14.26 2.81
CA ILE A 185 -3.74 -15.71 2.59
C ILE A 185 -4.63 -15.93 1.38
N GLN A 186 -4.16 -16.73 0.43
CA GLN A 186 -4.87 -17.02 -0.82
C GLN A 186 -4.95 -18.52 -1.01
N LEU A 187 -6.14 -19.02 -1.31
CA LEU A 187 -6.35 -20.40 -1.70
C LEU A 187 -5.94 -20.59 -3.16
N MET A 188 -5.11 -21.60 -3.40
CA MET A 188 -4.66 -21.99 -4.73
C MET A 188 -5.65 -22.98 -5.36
N PRO A 189 -5.72 -23.05 -6.70
CA PRO A 189 -6.54 -24.05 -7.38
C PRO A 189 -6.20 -25.47 -6.92
N GLY A 190 -7.24 -26.29 -6.69
CA GLY A 190 -7.08 -27.66 -6.22
C GLY A 190 -7.00 -27.83 -4.70
N ALA A 191 -7.30 -26.78 -3.93
CA ALA A 191 -7.52 -26.90 -2.50
C ALA A 191 -8.68 -27.86 -2.19
N THR A 192 -8.49 -28.77 -1.24
CA THR A 192 -9.54 -29.74 -0.84
C THR A 192 -10.60 -29.06 0.04
N ASP A 193 -11.86 -29.49 -0.06
CA ASP A 193 -12.96 -28.95 0.76
C ASP A 193 -12.65 -29.05 2.27
N GLU A 194 -12.07 -30.17 2.71
CA GLU A 194 -11.64 -30.38 4.11
C GLU A 194 -10.61 -29.32 4.56
N PHE A 195 -9.67 -28.99 3.68
CA PHE A 195 -8.67 -27.97 3.97
C PHE A 195 -9.29 -26.56 4.00
N ILE A 196 -10.20 -26.26 3.08
CA ILE A 196 -10.92 -24.99 3.04
C ILE A 196 -11.70 -24.78 4.33
N ASP A 197 -12.48 -25.78 4.77
CA ASP A 197 -13.25 -25.72 6.01
C ASP A 197 -12.33 -25.51 7.24
N LYS A 198 -11.20 -26.22 7.28
CA LYS A 198 -10.20 -26.06 8.35
C LYS A 198 -9.61 -24.65 8.37
N LEU A 199 -9.27 -24.09 7.20
CA LEU A 199 -8.71 -22.75 7.08
C LEU A 199 -9.74 -21.67 7.47
N GLU A 200 -10.99 -21.81 7.03
CA GLU A 200 -12.07 -20.89 7.41
C GLU A 200 -12.33 -20.87 8.91
N ALA A 201 -12.38 -22.05 9.54
CA ALA A 201 -12.54 -22.17 10.99
C ALA A 201 -11.39 -21.46 11.73
N ARG A 202 -10.14 -21.67 11.27
CA ARG A 202 -8.96 -21.00 11.80
C ARG A 202 -9.04 -19.47 11.67
N ILE A 203 -9.42 -18.96 10.50
CA ILE A 203 -9.53 -17.51 10.25
C ILE A 203 -10.62 -16.87 11.13
N LYS A 204 -11.68 -17.60 11.50
CA LYS A 204 -12.71 -17.09 12.42
C LYS A 204 -12.23 -17.02 13.88
N GLU A 205 -11.22 -17.81 14.24
CA GLU A 205 -10.70 -17.91 15.61
C GLU A 205 -9.45 -17.06 15.89
N ILE A 206 -8.75 -16.61 14.84
CA ILE A 206 -7.52 -15.83 15.01
C ILE A 206 -7.78 -14.49 15.69
N LYS A 207 -6.78 -14.03 16.45
CA LYS A 207 -6.77 -12.68 17.02
C LYS A 207 -6.83 -11.64 15.89
N SER A 208 -7.33 -10.45 16.19
CA SER A 208 -7.22 -9.34 15.25
C SER A 208 -5.75 -9.05 14.95
N VAL A 209 -5.46 -8.59 13.73
CA VAL A 209 -4.08 -8.23 13.35
C VAL A 209 -3.47 -7.21 14.30
N THR A 210 -4.26 -6.25 14.76
CA THR A 210 -3.81 -5.28 15.77
C THR A 210 -3.35 -5.94 17.07
N ALA A 211 -4.04 -6.97 17.56
CA ALA A 211 -3.63 -7.69 18.76
C ALA A 211 -2.35 -8.51 18.54
N MET A 212 -2.20 -9.12 17.37
CA MET A 212 -0.96 -9.83 17.00
C MET A 212 0.23 -8.87 16.92
N LEU A 213 0.02 -7.66 16.37
CA LEU A 213 1.05 -6.61 16.31
C LEU A 213 1.38 -6.07 17.70
N GLU A 214 0.39 -5.88 18.58
CA GLU A 214 0.57 -5.42 19.96
C GLU A 214 1.40 -6.44 20.78
N GLU A 215 1.21 -7.73 20.54
CA GLU A 215 2.02 -8.82 21.12
C GLU A 215 3.45 -8.90 20.53
N GLY A 216 3.77 -8.06 19.54
CA GLY A 216 5.08 -8.02 18.89
C GLY A 216 5.36 -9.21 17.98
N MET A 217 4.32 -9.87 17.46
CA MET A 217 4.50 -11.01 16.55
C MET A 217 5.21 -10.57 15.26
N THR A 218 6.27 -11.30 14.89
CA THR A 218 6.91 -11.13 13.59
C THR A 218 6.01 -11.67 12.46
N PRO A 219 6.21 -11.25 11.20
CA PRO A 219 5.49 -11.81 10.05
C PRO A 219 5.47 -13.35 10.01
N GLU A 220 6.59 -14.01 10.32
CA GLU A 220 6.65 -15.47 10.40
C GLU A 220 5.79 -16.03 11.53
N GLN A 221 5.76 -15.37 12.70
CA GLN A 221 4.93 -15.80 13.83
C GLN A 221 3.44 -15.60 13.55
N ILE A 222 3.07 -14.55 12.80
CA ILE A 222 1.70 -14.35 12.32
C ILE A 222 1.31 -15.52 11.41
N LEU A 223 2.17 -15.88 10.44
CA LEU A 223 1.90 -17.03 9.56
C LEU A 223 1.88 -18.35 10.31
N GLU A 224 2.77 -18.56 11.28
CA GLU A 224 2.79 -19.76 12.13
C GLU A 224 1.51 -19.86 12.97
N HIS A 225 1.01 -18.73 13.50
CA HIS A 225 -0.24 -18.69 14.26
C HIS A 225 -1.45 -19.11 13.41
N ILE A 226 -1.45 -18.77 12.12
CA ILE A 226 -2.56 -19.05 11.22
C ILE A 226 -2.41 -20.42 10.53
N LEU A 227 -1.21 -20.81 10.11
CA LEU A 227 -0.97 -21.95 9.21
C LEU A 227 0.02 -22.99 9.77
N GLY A 228 0.53 -22.84 11.00
CA GLY A 228 1.62 -23.68 11.54
C GLY A 228 1.30 -25.18 11.57
N ASP A 229 0.04 -25.55 11.81
CA ASP A 229 -0.42 -26.95 11.78
C ASP A 229 -0.89 -27.43 10.39
N MET A 230 -0.52 -26.67 9.35
CA MET A 230 -0.88 -26.92 7.95
C MET A 230 0.36 -27.00 7.06
N GLU A 231 1.48 -27.51 7.57
CA GLU A 231 2.72 -27.67 6.80
C GLU A 231 3.23 -26.33 6.20
N LEU A 232 3.33 -25.30 7.04
CA LEU A 232 3.84 -23.99 6.64
C LEU A 232 5.30 -24.09 6.15
N GLU A 233 5.56 -23.54 4.98
CA GLU A 233 6.89 -23.39 4.39
C GLU A 233 7.15 -21.93 4.05
N ILE A 234 8.13 -21.32 4.72
CA ILE A 234 8.60 -19.98 4.39
C ILE A 234 9.53 -20.07 3.18
N LEU A 235 9.21 -19.33 2.12
CA LEU A 235 9.94 -19.34 0.86
C LEU A 235 11.10 -18.34 0.88
N ASP A 236 10.78 -17.07 1.15
CA ASP A 236 11.76 -15.98 1.20
C ASP A 236 11.24 -14.75 1.95
N THR A 237 12.13 -13.76 2.06
CA THR A 237 11.87 -12.45 2.68
C THR A 237 12.28 -11.34 1.73
N ILE A 238 11.43 -10.32 1.58
CA ILE A 238 11.66 -9.17 0.72
C ILE A 238 11.65 -7.92 1.60
N PRO A 239 12.74 -7.12 1.64
CA PRO A 239 12.73 -5.83 2.32
C PRO A 239 11.65 -4.92 1.75
N THR A 240 10.96 -4.16 2.58
CA THR A 240 9.98 -3.18 2.11
C THR A 240 10.27 -1.80 2.69
N LYS A 241 10.02 -0.75 1.92
CA LYS A 241 10.28 0.63 2.34
C LYS A 241 9.46 1.62 1.56
N PHE A 242 9.30 2.81 2.13
CA PHE A 242 8.81 3.94 1.39
C PHE A 242 9.87 4.38 0.37
N TYR A 243 9.51 4.49 -0.89
CA TYR A 243 10.41 4.94 -1.94
C TYR A 243 9.67 5.68 -3.04
N CYS A 244 10.06 6.93 -3.27
CA CYS A 244 9.59 7.72 -4.39
C CYS A 244 10.72 7.98 -5.38
N ASN A 245 10.49 7.60 -6.62
CA ASN A 245 11.38 7.79 -7.74
C ASN A 245 11.19 9.16 -8.43
N CYS A 246 10.68 10.18 -7.74
CA CYS A 246 10.64 11.53 -8.26
C CYS A 246 12.05 12.12 -8.28
N SER A 247 12.32 12.97 -9.25
CA SER A 247 13.55 13.75 -9.35
C SER A 247 13.22 15.04 -10.08
N LYS A 248 14.10 16.04 -9.96
CA LYS A 248 13.93 17.32 -10.67
C LYS A 248 13.78 17.11 -12.19
N ASP A 249 14.52 16.16 -12.78
CA ASP A 249 14.40 15.77 -14.20
C ASP A 249 13.05 15.12 -14.56
N ARG A 250 12.47 14.30 -13.68
CA ARG A 250 11.16 13.71 -13.94
C ARG A 250 10.05 14.72 -13.79
N VAL A 251 10.17 15.61 -12.81
CA VAL A 251 9.21 16.68 -12.57
C VAL A 251 9.28 17.72 -13.69
N SER A 252 10.46 18.07 -14.21
CA SER A 252 10.59 19.00 -15.33
C SER A 252 9.88 18.47 -16.58
N LYS A 253 9.93 17.16 -16.86
CA LYS A 253 9.17 16.55 -17.96
C LYS A 253 7.66 16.69 -17.78
N ALA A 254 7.16 16.64 -16.54
CA ALA A 254 5.76 16.91 -16.25
C ALA A 254 5.41 18.40 -16.47
N VAL A 255 6.29 19.32 -16.08
CA VAL A 255 6.13 20.76 -16.38
C VAL A 255 6.12 21.01 -17.89
N ILE A 256 7.08 20.45 -18.63
CA ILE A 256 7.13 20.52 -20.10
C ILE A 256 5.81 20.04 -20.73
N SER A 257 5.17 19.04 -20.14
CA SER A 257 3.93 18.46 -20.67
C SER A 257 2.69 19.36 -20.56
N VAL A 258 2.73 20.43 -19.75
CA VAL A 258 1.60 21.40 -19.67
C VAL A 258 1.47 22.27 -20.93
N GLY A 259 2.54 22.35 -21.74
CA GLY A 259 2.58 23.04 -23.03
C GLY A 259 3.18 24.45 -22.99
N LYS A 260 3.59 24.96 -24.16
CA LYS A 260 4.27 26.26 -24.30
C LYS A 260 3.51 27.44 -23.73
N GLU A 261 2.20 27.50 -23.97
CA GLU A 261 1.38 28.64 -23.54
C GLU A 261 1.40 28.82 -22.03
N GLU A 262 1.33 27.71 -21.28
CA GLU A 262 1.30 27.76 -19.82
C GLU A 262 2.69 28.07 -19.25
N ILE A 263 3.75 27.51 -19.84
CA ILE A 263 5.13 27.82 -19.46
C ILE A 263 5.46 29.28 -19.75
N GLN A 264 4.99 29.85 -20.86
CA GLN A 264 5.21 31.26 -21.17
C GLN A 264 4.58 32.17 -20.12
N LYS A 265 3.36 31.87 -19.66
CA LYS A 265 2.74 32.63 -18.56
C LYS A 265 3.60 32.57 -17.29
N MET A 266 4.10 31.38 -16.93
CA MET A 266 4.99 31.22 -15.78
C MET A 266 6.30 32.04 -15.92
N ILE A 267 6.83 32.16 -17.15
CA ILE A 267 8.01 33.00 -17.43
C ILE A 267 7.65 34.49 -17.31
N ASP A 268 6.50 34.90 -17.84
CA ASP A 268 6.04 36.29 -17.85
C ASP A 268 5.72 36.81 -16.44
N ASP A 269 5.25 35.93 -15.54
CA ASP A 269 5.06 36.23 -14.12
C ASP A 269 6.38 36.59 -13.42
N GLY A 270 7.52 36.15 -13.98
CA GLY A 270 8.87 36.55 -13.54
C GLY A 270 9.31 35.95 -12.20
N GLU A 271 8.55 35.01 -11.64
CA GLU A 271 8.84 34.35 -10.37
C GLU A 271 9.17 32.86 -10.58
N PRO A 272 10.03 32.26 -9.72
CA PRO A 272 10.23 30.82 -9.71
C PRO A 272 8.92 30.07 -9.39
N ILE A 273 8.70 28.92 -10.03
CA ILE A 273 7.58 28.05 -9.69
C ILE A 273 8.03 26.96 -8.72
N GLU A 274 7.10 26.50 -7.88
CA GLU A 274 7.28 25.34 -7.03
C GLU A 274 6.33 24.22 -7.46
N VAL A 275 6.88 23.03 -7.71
CA VAL A 275 6.11 21.84 -8.09
C VAL A 275 6.28 20.78 -7.02
N ASN A 276 5.14 20.33 -6.49
CA ASN A 276 5.11 19.41 -5.36
C ASN A 276 4.78 17.99 -5.82
N CYS A 277 5.64 17.05 -5.45
CA CYS A 277 5.38 15.64 -5.72
C CYS A 277 4.29 15.11 -4.79
N HIS A 278 3.09 14.87 -5.30
CA HIS A 278 1.97 14.33 -4.51
C HIS A 278 2.30 13.03 -3.77
N PHE A 279 3.19 12.20 -4.28
CA PHE A 279 3.53 10.91 -3.67
C PHE A 279 4.46 10.97 -2.47
N CYS A 280 5.31 11.99 -2.35
CA CYS A 280 6.32 12.03 -1.28
C CYS A 280 6.52 13.40 -0.66
N ASN A 281 5.71 14.37 -1.10
CA ASN A 281 5.70 15.76 -0.68
C ASN A 281 7.04 16.48 -0.84
N SER A 282 7.89 16.03 -1.77
CA SER A 282 9.12 16.76 -2.13
C SER A 282 8.79 17.98 -2.97
N HIS A 283 9.42 19.10 -2.64
CA HIS A 283 9.25 20.40 -3.27
C HIS A 283 10.37 20.63 -4.29
N TYR A 284 10.00 20.93 -5.54
CA TYR A 284 10.93 21.21 -6.62
C TYR A 284 10.73 22.63 -7.13
N THR A 285 11.70 23.50 -6.86
CA THR A 285 11.69 24.86 -7.39
C THR A 285 12.37 24.91 -8.75
N PHE A 286 11.73 25.60 -9.70
CA PHE A 286 12.28 25.89 -11.02
C PHE A 286 12.42 27.39 -11.20
N THR A 287 13.63 27.83 -11.55
CA THR A 287 13.88 29.26 -11.81
C THR A 287 13.31 29.66 -13.16
N VAL A 288 13.15 30.97 -13.38
CA VAL A 288 12.70 31.51 -14.68
C VAL A 288 13.63 31.08 -15.83
N ASP A 289 14.92 30.95 -15.58
CA ASP A 289 15.87 30.49 -16.60
C ASP A 289 15.69 29.00 -16.92
N GLU A 290 15.45 28.16 -15.91
CA GLU A 290 15.09 26.75 -16.15
C GLU A 290 13.76 26.62 -16.92
N LEU A 291 12.79 27.52 -16.66
CA LEU A 291 11.54 27.55 -17.42
C LEU A 291 11.73 27.94 -18.89
N LYS A 292 12.64 28.87 -19.19
CA LYS A 292 13.02 29.20 -20.58
C LYS A 292 13.65 28.00 -21.29
N GLU A 293 14.56 27.28 -20.62
CA GLU A 293 15.14 26.05 -21.17
C GLU A 293 14.06 24.98 -21.45
N MET A 294 13.07 24.86 -20.56
CA MET A 294 11.92 23.96 -20.76
C MET A 294 11.03 24.39 -21.92
N TYR A 295 10.79 25.69 -22.06
CA TYR A 295 10.01 26.27 -23.16
C TYR A 295 10.60 25.90 -24.53
N ASP A 296 11.93 25.96 -24.65
CA ASP A 296 12.63 25.58 -25.89
C ASP A 296 12.56 24.07 -26.17
N CYS A 297 12.48 23.24 -25.13
CA CYS A 297 12.29 21.80 -25.25
C CYS A 297 10.85 21.39 -25.61
N CYS A 298 9.87 22.29 -25.48
CA CYS A 298 8.49 21.98 -25.85
C CYS A 298 8.35 21.80 -27.36
N THR A 299 7.83 20.65 -27.77
CA THR A 299 7.55 20.32 -29.18
C THR A 299 6.16 20.79 -29.63
N ARG A 300 5.35 21.32 -28.71
CA ARG A 300 4.05 21.93 -28.95
C ARG A 300 3.95 23.25 -28.19
#